data_AF-A0A6G0ED06-F1
#
_entry.id   AF-A0A6G0ED06-F1
#
_cell.length_a   1.000
_cell.length_b   1.000
_cell.length_c   1.000
_cell.angle_alpha   90.00
_cell.angle_beta   90.00
_cell.angle_gamma   90.00
#
_symmetry.space_group_name_H-M   'P 1'
#
loop_
_entity.id
_entity.type
_entity.pdbx_description
1 polymer ?
#
loop_
_entity_poly.entity_id
_entity_poly.type
_entity_poly.pdbx_seq_one_letter_code
_entity_poly.pdbx_strand_id
1 'polypeptide(L)'
;MDDDEASNVAPTRRTYLKLGGLTATAALAGCLGGAPTADGGAQTDVEPADVPDDASCAVCNMMPAKFPDYNAQLAYESNDHQFFCSTGCMTTFAAVPGHFDEAFDGETPAGAWAHDHQTKALVDGQSAFYVLEMNPDRVDDPMMKNPLAFASRDDAVAYVDQYDDLSEDDIVAFDAFDRELAEQYRAKFF
;
A
#
# COMPACT_ATOMS: atom_id res chain seq x y z
N MET A 1 25.44 44.53 36.39
CA MET A 1 26.69 43.92 36.90
C MET A 1 26.31 42.50 37.28
N ASP A 2 26.09 41.60 36.35
CA ASP A 2 26.53 41.56 34.96
C ASP A 2 25.42 40.93 34.11
N ASP A 3 25.26 41.54 32.94
CA ASP A 3 24.44 41.13 31.81
C ASP A 3 25.09 39.94 31.07
N ASP A 4 24.38 39.39 30.09
CA ASP A 4 24.89 38.58 28.95
C ASP A 4 25.20 37.08 29.24
N GLU A 5 24.81 36.07 28.44
CA GLU A 5 24.18 36.01 27.12
C GLU A 5 23.32 34.73 26.99
N ALA A 6 22.25 34.83 26.20
CA ALA A 6 21.63 33.70 25.53
C ALA A 6 22.38 33.38 24.24
N SER A 7 22.59 32.11 23.91
CA SER A 7 22.83 31.73 22.52
C SER A 7 22.22 30.36 22.20
N ASN A 8 21.10 30.41 21.49
CA ASN A 8 20.47 29.29 20.79
C ASN A 8 21.40 28.74 19.70
N VAL A 9 21.60 27.43 19.65
CA VAL A 9 22.26 26.75 18.54
C VAL A 9 21.21 25.94 17.79
N ALA A 10 20.73 26.48 16.66
CA ALA A 10 20.00 25.73 15.65
C ALA A 10 20.99 25.08 14.67
N PRO A 11 20.83 23.80 14.29
CA PRO A 11 21.69 23.19 13.28
C PRO A 11 21.27 23.59 11.86
N THR A 12 22.16 24.32 11.19
CA THR A 12 22.07 24.73 9.79
C THR A 12 22.28 23.58 8.81
N ARG A 13 21.51 23.64 7.71
CA ARG A 13 21.52 22.75 6.55
C ARG A 13 22.92 22.64 5.94
N ARG A 14 23.44 21.42 5.81
CA ARG A 14 24.72 21.15 5.16
C ARG A 14 24.51 20.90 3.67
N THR A 15 24.72 21.96 2.88
CA THR A 15 24.93 21.89 1.44
C THR A 15 26.32 21.32 1.17
N TYR A 16 26.42 20.11 0.63
CA TYR A 16 27.69 19.56 0.14
C TYR A 16 27.88 19.93 -1.33
N LEU A 17 28.86 20.80 -1.58
CA LEU A 17 29.34 21.15 -2.92
C LEU A 17 30.08 19.98 -3.56
N LYS A 18 29.76 19.77 -4.84
CA LYS A 18 30.48 18.93 -5.79
C LYS A 18 31.84 19.56 -6.15
N LEU A 19 32.89 18.76 -6.13
CA LEU A 19 34.16 18.86 -6.89
C LEU A 19 34.84 17.51 -6.65
N GLY A 20 35.41 16.74 -7.56
CA GLY A 20 35.86 16.90 -8.94
C GLY A 20 36.99 15.86 -9.09
N GLY A 21 37.03 15.07 -10.18
CA GLY A 21 38.10 14.08 -10.37
C GLY A 21 37.88 13.11 -11.53
N LEU A 22 38.32 13.53 -12.73
CA LEU A 22 38.81 12.68 -13.84
C LEU A 22 39.95 11.78 -13.31
N THR A 23 40.30 10.56 -13.74
CA THR A 23 40.14 9.75 -14.95
C THR A 23 40.80 8.40 -14.65
N ALA A 24 40.33 7.29 -15.22
CA ALA A 24 41.13 6.31 -15.98
C ALA A 24 40.34 5.02 -16.20
N THR A 25 40.23 4.63 -17.46
CA THR A 25 39.70 3.35 -17.93
C THR A 25 40.60 2.19 -17.53
N ALA A 26 40.01 1.15 -16.93
CA ALA A 26 40.56 -0.20 -16.94
C ALA A 26 39.43 -1.16 -17.37
N ALA A 27 39.54 -1.67 -18.59
CA ALA A 27 38.72 -2.77 -19.05
C ALA A 27 39.24 -4.06 -18.41
N LEU A 28 38.40 -4.70 -17.59
CA LEU A 28 38.57 -6.08 -17.18
C LEU A 28 37.33 -6.84 -17.63
N ALA A 29 37.53 -7.72 -18.61
CA ALA A 29 36.59 -8.74 -19.00
C ALA A 29 36.47 -9.76 -17.84
N GLY A 30 35.25 -10.00 -17.37
CA GLY A 30 34.98 -10.97 -16.31
C GLY A 30 33.50 -11.05 -15.96
N CYS A 31 32.83 -12.03 -16.57
CA CYS A 31 31.75 -12.87 -16.04
C CYS A 31 30.62 -12.25 -15.17
N LEU A 32 29.40 -12.30 -15.74
CA LEU A 32 28.10 -12.51 -15.07
C LEU A 32 27.85 -11.74 -13.77
N GLY A 33 27.17 -10.61 -13.92
CA GLY A 33 26.54 -9.90 -12.81
C GLY A 33 25.59 -8.84 -13.35
N GLY A 34 24.60 -9.27 -14.15
CA GLY A 34 23.49 -8.41 -14.50
C GLY A 34 22.75 -8.06 -13.22
N ALA A 35 22.93 -6.83 -12.72
CA ALA A 35 22.04 -6.28 -11.73
C ALA A 35 20.63 -6.30 -12.35
N PRO A 36 19.61 -6.85 -11.69
CA PRO A 36 18.26 -6.56 -12.10
C PRO A 36 18.10 -5.06 -11.92
N THR A 37 18.02 -4.33 -13.04
CA THR A 37 17.18 -3.13 -13.05
C THR A 37 15.85 -3.60 -12.49
N ALA A 38 15.48 -3.09 -11.31
CA ALA A 38 14.12 -3.16 -10.84
C ALA A 38 13.28 -2.55 -11.96
N ASP A 39 12.71 -3.42 -12.79
CA ASP A 39 11.77 -3.03 -13.82
C ASP A 39 10.66 -2.30 -13.08
N GLY A 40 10.54 -1.01 -13.40
CA GLY A 40 9.52 -0.14 -12.84
C GLY A 40 8.18 -0.85 -13.01
N GLY A 41 7.47 -0.99 -11.88
CA GLY A 41 6.11 -1.50 -11.87
C GLY A 41 5.35 -0.84 -13.00
N ALA A 42 4.67 -1.67 -13.81
CA ALA A 42 3.86 -1.20 -14.90
C ALA A 42 2.86 -0.21 -14.30
N GLN A 43 3.12 1.08 -14.48
CA GLN A 43 2.16 2.12 -14.12
C GLN A 43 0.99 1.91 -15.06
N THR A 44 -0.13 1.45 -14.52
CA THR A 44 -1.34 1.34 -15.29
C THR A 44 -1.85 2.77 -15.53
N ASP A 45 -2.22 3.09 -16.77
CA ASP A 45 -2.67 4.44 -17.17
C ASP A 45 -4.07 4.77 -16.60
N VAL A 46 -4.68 3.88 -15.81
CA VAL A 46 -5.97 4.08 -15.17
C VAL A 46 -5.75 4.89 -13.90
N GLU A 47 -6.54 5.94 -13.69
CA GLU A 47 -6.46 6.84 -12.54
C GLU A 47 -7.51 6.48 -11.47
N PRO A 48 -7.32 6.87 -10.20
CA PRO A 48 -8.36 6.68 -9.20
C PRO A 48 -9.58 7.58 -9.48
N ALA A 49 -10.74 7.18 -8.99
CA ALA A 49 -12.00 7.90 -9.22
C ALA A 49 -12.52 8.49 -7.90
N ASP A 50 -13.28 9.59 -8.00
CA ASP A 50 -14.01 10.10 -6.84
C ASP A 50 -15.02 9.04 -6.37
N VAL A 51 -15.04 8.77 -5.06
CA VAL A 51 -15.92 7.78 -4.46
C VAL A 51 -17.36 8.31 -4.41
N PRO A 52 -18.33 7.70 -5.10
CA PRO A 52 -19.72 8.16 -5.08
C PRO A 52 -20.34 8.03 -3.69
N ASP A 53 -21.16 9.01 -3.30
CA ASP A 53 -21.85 9.04 -1.99
C ASP A 53 -22.79 7.84 -1.79
N ASP A 54 -23.33 7.29 -2.88
CA ASP A 54 -24.27 6.17 -2.90
C ASP A 54 -23.62 4.83 -3.27
N ALA A 55 -22.30 4.81 -3.49
CA ALA A 55 -21.58 3.56 -3.71
C ALA A 55 -21.73 2.63 -2.51
N SER A 56 -21.86 1.33 -2.78
CA SER A 56 -21.93 0.29 -1.76
C SER A 56 -20.81 -0.71 -1.96
N CYS A 57 -20.09 -1.03 -0.89
CA CYS A 57 -19.02 -2.01 -0.93
C CYS A 57 -19.59 -3.40 -1.27
N ALA A 58 -19.12 -4.01 -2.37
CA ALA A 58 -19.59 -5.32 -2.84
C ALA A 58 -19.41 -6.46 -1.81
N VAL A 59 -18.47 -6.32 -0.86
CA VAL A 59 -18.22 -7.34 0.17
C VAL A 59 -19.15 -7.20 1.38
N CYS A 60 -19.34 -5.98 1.89
CA CYS A 60 -19.96 -5.76 3.19
C CYS A 60 -21.15 -4.79 3.19
N ASN A 61 -21.49 -4.22 2.04
CA ASN A 61 -22.57 -3.27 1.83
C ASN A 61 -22.47 -1.96 2.66
N MET A 62 -21.28 -1.62 3.17
CA MET A 62 -21.01 -0.32 3.79
C MET A 62 -20.72 0.72 2.70
N MET A 63 -21.09 1.99 2.93
CA MET A 63 -20.85 3.10 2.01
C MET A 63 -19.38 3.58 2.08
N PRO A 64 -18.56 3.39 1.03
CA PRO A 64 -17.14 3.77 1.02
C PRO A 64 -16.91 5.27 1.24
N ALA A 65 -17.80 6.14 0.77
CA ALA A 65 -17.73 7.59 0.97
C ALA A 65 -17.73 8.01 2.45
N LYS A 66 -18.19 7.15 3.37
CA LYS A 66 -18.14 7.40 4.82
C LYS A 66 -16.78 7.15 5.46
N PHE A 67 -15.81 6.60 4.70
CA PHE A 67 -14.51 6.19 5.20
C PHE A 67 -13.37 6.74 4.33
N PRO A 68 -13.25 8.07 4.16
CA PRO A 68 -12.30 8.68 3.24
C PRO A 68 -10.82 8.46 3.57
N ASP A 69 -10.49 7.99 4.77
CA ASP A 69 -9.11 7.67 5.17
C ASP A 69 -8.79 6.16 5.02
N TYR A 70 -9.77 5.35 4.62
CA TYR A 70 -9.68 3.89 4.64
C TYR A 70 -10.25 3.21 3.40
N ASN A 71 -11.11 3.90 2.64
CA ASN A 71 -11.75 3.32 1.49
C ASN A 71 -10.72 2.89 0.44
N ALA A 72 -11.15 2.05 -0.47
CA ALA A 72 -10.27 1.47 -1.46
C ALA A 72 -11.04 1.27 -2.74
N GLN A 73 -10.34 1.09 -3.85
CA GLN A 73 -10.97 0.90 -5.14
C GLN A 73 -10.18 -0.03 -6.04
N LEU A 74 -10.92 -0.75 -6.88
CA LEU A 74 -10.38 -1.50 -8.02
C LEU A 74 -10.96 -0.88 -9.29
N ALA A 75 -10.14 -0.67 -10.31
CA ALA A 75 -10.59 -0.29 -11.63
C ALA A 75 -10.39 -1.45 -12.61
N TYR A 76 -11.29 -1.57 -13.57
CA TYR A 76 -11.23 -2.54 -14.66
C TYR A 76 -11.18 -1.80 -16.00
N GLU A 77 -10.65 -2.44 -17.05
CA GLU A 77 -10.37 -1.86 -18.39
C GLU A 77 -11.55 -1.07 -19.01
N SER A 78 -12.78 -1.37 -18.62
CA SER A 78 -14.01 -0.74 -19.10
C SER A 78 -14.36 0.60 -18.42
N ASN A 79 -13.50 1.12 -17.51
CA ASN A 79 -13.75 2.22 -16.58
C ASN A 79 -14.83 1.96 -15.50
N ASP A 80 -15.14 0.71 -15.21
CA ASP A 80 -15.92 0.38 -14.01
C ASP A 80 -14.99 0.33 -12.79
N HIS A 81 -15.26 1.20 -11.81
CA HIS A 81 -14.62 1.18 -10.51
C HIS A 81 -15.50 0.44 -9.51
N GLN A 82 -14.92 -0.51 -8.79
CA GLN A 82 -15.50 -1.04 -7.57
C GLN A 82 -14.94 -0.28 -6.38
N PHE A 83 -15.82 0.18 -5.48
CA PHE A 83 -15.45 0.95 -4.30
C PHE A 83 -15.69 0.14 -3.03
N PHE A 84 -14.73 0.19 -2.11
CA PHE A 84 -14.71 -0.63 -0.90
C PHE A 84 -14.55 0.24 0.33
N CYS A 85 -15.16 -0.14 1.43
CA CYS A 85 -15.05 0.63 2.69
C CYS A 85 -13.67 0.52 3.35
N SER A 86 -12.85 -0.43 2.93
CA SER A 86 -11.55 -0.76 3.53
C SER A 86 -10.67 -1.52 2.55
N THR A 87 -9.35 -1.45 2.75
CA THR A 87 -8.34 -2.26 2.05
C THR A 87 -8.65 -3.75 2.10
N GLY A 88 -9.05 -4.30 3.25
CA GLY A 88 -9.35 -5.74 3.36
C GLY A 88 -10.61 -6.17 2.60
N CYS A 89 -11.59 -5.28 2.40
CA CYS A 89 -12.71 -5.58 1.51
C CYS A 89 -12.27 -5.57 0.04
N MET A 90 -11.39 -4.64 -0.34
CA MET A 90 -10.82 -4.58 -1.69
C MET A 90 -10.02 -5.85 -2.00
N THR A 91 -9.07 -6.23 -1.15
CA THR A 91 -8.23 -7.42 -1.38
C THR A 91 -9.05 -8.72 -1.33
N THR A 92 -10.07 -8.79 -0.47
CA THR A 92 -11.04 -9.90 -0.45
C THR A 92 -11.80 -10.02 -1.77
N PHE A 93 -12.29 -8.91 -2.32
CA PHE A 93 -12.99 -8.93 -3.60
C PHE A 93 -12.04 -9.31 -4.74
N ALA A 94 -10.83 -8.74 -4.77
CA ALA A 94 -9.82 -9.06 -5.80
C ALA A 94 -9.45 -10.55 -5.83
N ALA A 95 -9.42 -11.22 -4.67
CA ALA A 95 -9.06 -12.63 -4.57
C ALA A 95 -10.15 -13.58 -5.11
N VAL A 96 -11.43 -13.21 -4.99
CA VAL A 96 -12.59 -14.07 -5.29
C VAL A 96 -13.76 -13.27 -5.87
N PRO A 97 -13.59 -12.50 -6.96
CA PRO A 97 -14.57 -11.52 -7.40
C PRO A 97 -15.93 -12.16 -7.75
N GLY A 98 -15.92 -13.32 -8.42
CA GLY A 98 -17.13 -14.08 -8.78
C GLY A 98 -17.95 -14.59 -7.59
N HIS A 99 -17.39 -14.63 -6.38
CA HIS A 99 -18.16 -14.93 -5.17
C HIS A 99 -19.07 -13.76 -4.75
N PHE A 100 -18.64 -12.52 -4.99
CA PHE A 100 -19.35 -11.31 -4.60
C PHE A 100 -20.18 -10.72 -5.74
N ASP A 101 -19.69 -10.82 -6.97
CA ASP A 101 -20.37 -10.33 -8.17
C ASP A 101 -19.95 -11.17 -9.39
N GLU A 102 -20.90 -11.92 -9.95
CA GLU A 102 -20.67 -12.79 -11.11
C GLU A 102 -20.14 -12.04 -12.34
N ALA A 103 -20.41 -10.73 -12.45
CA ALA A 103 -19.93 -9.91 -13.56
C ALA A 103 -18.40 -9.74 -13.54
N PHE A 104 -17.76 -9.99 -12.41
CA PHE A 104 -16.31 -9.86 -12.23
C PHE A 104 -15.61 -11.23 -12.11
N ASP A 105 -16.32 -12.34 -12.35
CA ASP A 105 -15.69 -13.67 -12.27
C ASP A 105 -14.61 -13.84 -13.35
N GLY A 106 -13.37 -14.10 -12.90
CA GLY A 106 -12.20 -14.19 -13.77
C GLY A 106 -11.64 -12.86 -14.28
N GLU A 107 -12.20 -11.72 -13.86
CA GLU A 107 -11.69 -10.39 -14.21
C GLU A 107 -10.47 -10.02 -13.35
N THR A 108 -9.47 -9.41 -13.98
CA THR A 108 -8.29 -8.85 -13.31
C THR A 108 -8.40 -7.33 -13.28
N PRO A 109 -8.22 -6.68 -12.12
CA PRO A 109 -8.26 -5.22 -12.07
C PRO A 109 -7.09 -4.60 -12.83
N ALA A 110 -7.39 -3.61 -13.67
CA ALA A 110 -6.43 -2.76 -14.34
C ALA A 110 -5.79 -1.71 -13.40
N GLY A 111 -6.38 -1.46 -12.23
CA GLY A 111 -5.81 -0.59 -11.20
C GLY A 111 -6.34 -0.93 -9.82
N ALA A 112 -5.56 -0.65 -8.77
CA ALA A 112 -5.98 -0.76 -7.39
C ALA A 112 -5.49 0.45 -6.60
N TRP A 113 -6.29 0.95 -5.67
CA TRP A 113 -5.89 2.02 -4.78
C TRP A 113 -6.37 1.77 -3.36
N ALA A 114 -5.46 2.01 -2.43
CA ALA A 114 -5.72 1.93 -1.00
C ALA A 114 -5.09 3.15 -0.32
N HIS A 115 -5.58 3.49 0.87
CA HIS A 115 -4.91 4.49 1.69
C HIS A 115 -3.74 3.86 2.43
N ASP A 116 -2.58 4.50 2.31
CA ASP A 116 -1.40 4.21 3.10
C ASP A 116 -1.74 4.34 4.60
N HIS A 117 -1.35 3.33 5.37
CA HIS A 117 -1.77 3.20 6.77
C HIS A 117 -1.30 4.39 7.62
N GLN A 118 -0.09 4.89 7.38
CA GLN A 118 0.51 5.94 8.19
C GLN A 118 0.06 7.35 7.75
N THR A 119 0.15 7.61 6.45
CA THR A 119 -0.04 8.96 5.89
C THR A 119 -1.48 9.23 5.49
N LYS A 120 -2.30 8.18 5.35
CA LYS A 120 -3.64 8.23 4.75
C LYS A 120 -3.65 8.75 3.31
N ALA A 121 -2.50 8.84 2.65
CA ALA A 121 -2.44 9.18 1.24
C ALA A 121 -2.97 8.01 0.40
N LEU A 122 -3.72 8.30 -0.66
CA LEU A 122 -4.11 7.27 -1.62
C LEU A 122 -2.87 6.85 -2.43
N VAL A 123 -2.59 5.56 -2.49
CA VAL A 123 -1.42 4.98 -3.16
C VAL A 123 -1.82 3.92 -4.18
N ASP A 124 -0.92 3.58 -5.10
CA ASP A 124 -1.07 2.44 -5.99
C ASP A 124 -1.06 1.14 -5.16
N GLY A 125 -2.23 0.51 -5.07
CA GLY A 125 -2.45 -0.71 -4.31
C GLY A 125 -1.81 -1.94 -4.94
N GLN A 126 -1.55 -1.97 -6.25
CA GLN A 126 -0.89 -3.13 -6.87
C GLN A 126 0.60 -3.18 -6.50
N SER A 127 1.21 -2.00 -6.35
CA SER A 127 2.61 -1.85 -5.98
C SER A 127 2.85 -1.69 -4.47
N ALA A 128 1.80 -1.65 -3.65
CA ALA A 128 1.87 -1.47 -2.21
C ALA A 128 2.35 -2.73 -1.48
N PHE A 129 2.83 -2.54 -0.25
CA PHE A 129 3.20 -3.59 0.69
C PHE A 129 2.11 -3.71 1.76
N TYR A 130 1.64 -4.93 2.02
CA TYR A 130 0.53 -5.17 2.93
C TYR A 130 1.01 -5.93 4.16
N VAL A 131 0.90 -5.32 5.33
CA VAL A 131 1.09 -6.04 6.60
C VAL A 131 -0.18 -6.78 6.95
N LEU A 132 -0.09 -8.10 7.17
CA LEU A 132 -1.21 -8.97 7.57
C LEU A 132 -1.58 -8.79 9.06
N GLU A 133 -1.96 -7.57 9.45
CA GLU A 133 -2.37 -7.24 10.80
C GLU A 133 -3.74 -7.89 11.13
N MET A 134 -3.80 -8.60 12.25
CA MET A 134 -4.98 -9.35 12.72
C MET A 134 -5.47 -8.90 14.09
N ASN A 135 -4.69 -8.07 14.79
CA ASN A 135 -5.02 -7.50 16.07
C ASN A 135 -5.93 -6.27 15.89
N PRO A 136 -7.19 -6.33 16.37
CA PRO A 136 -8.14 -5.26 16.16
C PRO A 136 -7.84 -3.99 16.95
N ASP A 137 -6.97 -4.06 17.96
CA ASP A 137 -6.58 -2.91 18.76
C ASP A 137 -5.53 -2.03 18.05
N ARG A 138 -5.01 -2.47 16.90
CA ARG A 138 -4.00 -1.76 16.09
C ARG A 138 -4.55 -1.21 14.77
N VAL A 139 -5.85 -1.37 14.52
CA VAL A 139 -6.49 -1.04 13.25
C VAL A 139 -7.67 -0.11 13.50
N ASP A 140 -7.54 1.16 13.12
CA ASP A 140 -8.54 2.21 13.33
C ASP A 140 -9.64 2.29 12.25
N ASP A 141 -9.74 1.28 11.40
CA ASP A 141 -10.59 1.29 10.21
C ASP A 141 -11.99 0.67 10.45
N PRO A 142 -12.95 0.80 9.51
CA PRO A 142 -14.34 0.42 9.77
C PRO A 142 -14.58 -1.09 9.95
N MET A 143 -13.64 -1.94 9.53
CA MET A 143 -13.77 -3.40 9.62
C MET A 143 -12.96 -3.97 10.78
N MET A 144 -12.21 -3.13 11.52
CA MET A 144 -11.44 -3.45 12.73
C MET A 144 -10.35 -4.51 12.55
N LYS A 145 -10.23 -5.14 11.37
CA LYS A 145 -9.20 -6.12 11.00
C LYS A 145 -8.97 -6.07 9.49
N ASN A 146 -7.84 -5.52 9.10
CA ASN A 146 -7.48 -5.37 7.69
C ASN A 146 -5.99 -5.54 7.49
N PRO A 147 -5.60 -6.01 6.29
CA PRO A 147 -4.25 -5.79 5.83
C PRO A 147 -3.99 -4.28 5.75
N LEU A 148 -2.85 -3.86 6.29
CA LEU A 148 -2.43 -2.46 6.31
C LEU A 148 -1.56 -2.19 5.10
N ALA A 149 -2.01 -1.30 4.21
CA ALA A 149 -1.25 -0.93 3.01
C ALA A 149 -0.17 0.10 3.36
N PHE A 150 1.02 -0.07 2.79
CA PHE A 150 2.14 0.87 2.87
C PHE A 150 2.69 1.15 1.47
N ALA A 151 2.96 2.42 1.19
CA ALA A 151 3.59 2.80 -0.08
C ALA A 151 5.04 2.32 -0.22
N SER A 152 5.69 2.07 0.93
CA SER A 152 7.10 1.72 1.03
C SER A 152 7.27 0.45 1.86
N ARG A 153 8.17 -0.44 1.41
CA ARG A 153 8.55 -1.62 2.18
C ARG A 153 9.20 -1.24 3.50
N ASP A 154 10.02 -0.19 3.52
CA ASP A 154 10.72 0.26 4.74
C ASP A 154 9.72 0.68 5.82
N ASP A 155 8.59 1.30 5.45
CA ASP A 155 7.55 1.70 6.40
C ASP A 155 6.76 0.49 6.90
N ALA A 156 6.49 -0.51 6.04
CA ALA A 156 5.89 -1.78 6.46
C ALA A 156 6.80 -2.54 7.43
N VAL A 157 8.11 -2.60 7.15
CA VAL A 157 9.12 -3.20 8.05
C VAL A 157 9.16 -2.45 9.38
N ALA A 158 9.18 -1.12 9.34
CA ALA A 158 9.15 -0.31 10.55
C ALA A 158 7.86 -0.49 11.36
N TYR A 159 6.73 -0.85 10.73
CA TYR A 159 5.51 -1.22 11.43
C TYR A 159 5.64 -2.56 12.15
N VAL A 160 6.05 -3.62 11.45
CA VAL A 160 6.15 -4.97 12.06
C VAL A 160 7.21 -5.03 13.16
N ASP A 161 8.32 -4.29 13.03
CA ASP A 161 9.38 -4.19 14.04
C ASP A 161 8.93 -3.61 15.39
N GLN A 162 7.74 -3.00 15.45
CA GLN A 162 7.16 -2.49 16.70
C GLN A 162 6.54 -3.60 17.57
N TYR A 163 6.34 -4.80 17.01
CA TYR A 163 5.51 -5.83 17.63
C TYR A 163 6.17 -7.21 17.55
N ASP A 164 6.34 -7.86 18.72
CA ASP A 164 6.97 -9.18 18.81
C ASP A 164 6.17 -10.32 18.14
N ASP A 165 4.88 -10.09 17.86
CA ASP A 165 3.96 -11.03 17.22
C ASP A 165 3.85 -10.85 15.69
N LEU A 166 4.61 -9.91 15.11
CA LEU A 166 4.70 -9.70 13.67
C LEU A 166 6.15 -9.82 13.18
N SER A 167 6.31 -10.02 11.88
CA SER A 167 7.60 -10.15 11.22
C SER A 167 7.53 -9.69 9.77
N GLU A 168 8.68 -9.62 9.09
CA GLU A 168 8.72 -9.34 7.65
C GLU A 168 8.00 -10.41 6.80
N ASP A 169 7.80 -11.62 7.32
CA ASP A 169 7.03 -12.68 6.63
C ASP A 169 5.52 -12.35 6.57
N ASP A 170 5.06 -11.44 7.44
CA ASP A 170 3.69 -10.93 7.45
C ASP A 170 3.50 -9.75 6.47
N ILE A 171 4.55 -9.38 5.71
CA ILE A 171 4.49 -8.36 4.67
C ILE A 171 4.34 -9.04 3.31
N VAL A 172 3.19 -8.85 2.67
CA VAL A 172 2.86 -9.47 1.39
C VAL A 172 2.61 -8.43 0.29
N ALA A 173 2.73 -8.85 -0.96
CA ALA A 173 2.32 -8.07 -2.12
C ALA A 173 0.82 -8.25 -2.41
N PHE A 174 0.27 -7.44 -3.32
CA PHE A 174 -1.15 -7.49 -3.69
C PHE A 174 -1.58 -8.85 -4.28
N ASP A 175 -0.70 -9.54 -5.01
CA ASP A 175 -0.99 -10.82 -5.65
C ASP A 175 -0.98 -12.02 -4.69
N ALA A 176 -0.55 -11.82 -3.44
CA ALA A 176 -0.60 -12.84 -2.40
C ALA A 176 -2.01 -13.08 -1.85
N PHE A 177 -2.94 -12.13 -2.04
CA PHE A 177 -4.31 -12.27 -1.55
C PHE A 177 -5.07 -13.32 -2.37
N ASP A 178 -5.20 -14.49 -1.77
CA ASP A 178 -6.03 -15.59 -2.28
C ASP A 178 -7.30 -15.77 -1.43
N ARG A 179 -8.06 -16.81 -1.74
CA ARG A 179 -9.28 -17.15 -1.00
C ARG A 179 -9.01 -17.39 0.49
N GLU A 180 -7.89 -17.98 0.86
CA GLU A 180 -7.59 -18.30 2.26
C GLU A 180 -7.41 -17.01 3.06
N LEU A 181 -6.60 -16.06 2.56
CA LEU A 181 -6.45 -14.75 3.19
C LEU A 181 -7.76 -13.95 3.17
N ALA A 182 -8.53 -14.04 2.10
CA ALA A 182 -9.85 -13.40 2.03
C ALA A 182 -10.79 -13.94 3.11
N GLU A 183 -10.88 -15.26 3.28
CA GLU A 183 -11.68 -15.90 4.33
C GLU A 183 -11.14 -15.58 5.73
N GLN A 184 -9.82 -15.47 5.92
CA GLN A 184 -9.23 -15.05 7.20
C GLN A 184 -9.72 -13.67 7.64
N TYR A 185 -9.80 -12.71 6.71
CA TYR A 185 -10.24 -11.34 7.00
C TYR A 185 -11.76 -11.15 6.96
N ARG A 186 -12.48 -11.97 6.18
CA ARG A 186 -13.88 -11.73 5.81
C ARG A 186 -14.75 -12.98 5.89
N ALA A 187 -14.39 -13.98 6.70
CA ALA A 187 -15.09 -15.27 6.87
C ALA A 187 -16.62 -15.18 6.88
N LYS A 188 -17.20 -14.16 7.52
CA LYS A 188 -18.66 -13.98 7.61
C LYS A 188 -19.37 -13.67 6.30
N PHE A 189 -18.63 -13.38 5.23
CA PHE A 189 -19.14 -13.04 3.90
C PHE A 189 -18.92 -14.16 2.88
N PHE A 190 -18.47 -15.32 3.33
CA PHE A 190 -18.38 -16.57 2.58
C PHE A 190 -19.45 -17.55 3.06
#